data_AF-A0AAD7ERD7-F1
#
_entry.id   AF-A0AAD7ERD7-F1
#
_cell.length_a   1.000
_cell.length_b   1.000
_cell.length_c   1.000
_cell.angle_alpha   90.00
_cell.angle_beta   90.00
_cell.angle_gamma   90.00
#
_symmetry.space_group_name_H-M   'P 1'
#
loop_
_entity.id
_entity.type
_entity.pdbx_description
1 polymer ?
#
loop_
_entity_poly.entity_id
_entity_poly.type
_entity_poly.pdbx_seq_one_letter_code
_entity_poly.pdbx_strand_id
1 'polypeptide(L)' 'RDATKMAEARAELVLRVEPGQLAHMTSCDPMVIWQDLQRVHRAAGFATSLALRRQFLTAKKLDSETMEDWIG' A
#
# COMPACT_ATOMS: atom_id res chain seq x y z
N ARG A 1 19.33 -22.61 -2.35
CA ARG A 1 18.00 -22.16 -2.84
C ARG A 1 17.64 -23.05 -4.02
N ASP A 2 16.45 -23.63 -4.02
CA ASP A 2 15.96 -24.47 -5.12
C ASP A 2 15.40 -23.55 -6.23
N ALA A 3 15.94 -23.66 -7.45
CA ALA A 3 15.61 -22.79 -8.57
C ALA A 3 14.14 -22.91 -8.99
N THR A 4 13.57 -24.12 -8.89
CA THR A 4 12.17 -24.39 -9.22
C THR A 4 11.24 -23.65 -8.26
N LYS A 5 11.52 -23.71 -6.95
CA LYS A 5 10.75 -23.00 -5.93
C LYS A 5 10.84 -21.48 -6.06
N MET A 6 11.98 -20.95 -6.48
CA MET A 6 12.13 -19.51 -6.74
C MET A 6 11.31 -19.07 -7.96
N ALA A 7 11.28 -19.89 -9.02
CA ALA A 7 10.46 -19.63 -10.20
C ALA A 7 8.96 -19.68 -9.88
N GLU A 8 8.52 -20.67 -9.10
CA GLU A 8 7.14 -20.78 -8.61
C GLU A 8 6.73 -19.57 -7.77
N ALA A 9 7.54 -19.19 -6.77
CA ALA A 9 7.26 -18.04 -5.93
C ALA A 9 7.18 -16.73 -6.74
N ARG A 10 8.05 -16.58 -7.75
CA ARG A 10 7.98 -15.43 -8.67
C ARG A 10 6.69 -15.44 -9.49
N ALA A 11 6.30 -16.58 -10.04
CA ALA A 11 5.06 -16.70 -10.81
C ALA A 11 3.84 -16.38 -9.94
N GLU A 12 3.81 -16.87 -8.71
CA GLU A 12 2.74 -16.58 -7.76
C GLU A 12 2.66 -15.08 -7.42
N LEU A 13 3.80 -14.42 -7.21
CA LEU A 13 3.82 -12.97 -7.01
C LEU A 13 3.25 -12.22 -8.21
N VAL A 14 3.66 -12.58 -9.43
CA VAL A 14 3.18 -11.95 -10.67
C VAL A 14 1.68 -12.13 -10.85
N LEU A 15 1.12 -13.29 -10.47
CA LEU A 15 -0.31 -13.57 -10.58
C LEU A 15 -1.18 -12.83 -9.55
N ARG A 16 -0.60 -12.40 -8.42
CA ARG A 16 -1.34 -11.78 -7.31
C ARG A 16 -1.23 -10.26 -7.23
N VAL A 17 -0.38 -9.63 -8.04
CA VAL A 17 -0.20 -8.18 -8.05
C VAL A 17 -1.13 -7.51 -9.05
N GLU A 18 -1.51 -6.27 -8.76
CA GLU A 18 -2.31 -5.46 -9.68
C GLU A 18 -1.51 -5.10 -10.94
N PRO A 19 -2.15 -4.89 -12.11
CA PRO A 19 -1.46 -4.58 -13.36
C PRO A 19 -0.47 -3.40 -13.28
N GLY A 20 -0.79 -2.38 -12.48
CA GLY A 20 0.08 -1.22 -12.26
C GLY A 20 1.37 -1.53 -11.50
N GLN A 21 1.50 -2.71 -10.91
CA GLN A 21 2.64 -3.13 -10.09
C GLN A 21 3.57 -4.09 -10.82
N LEU A 22 3.19 -4.54 -12.03
CA LEU A 22 4.01 -5.42 -12.88
C LEU A 22 5.38 -4.81 -13.22
N ALA A 23 5.48 -3.48 -13.24
CA ALA A 23 6.74 -2.76 -13.40
C ALA A 23 7.78 -3.09 -12.30
N HIS A 24 7.35 -3.58 -11.14
CA HIS A 24 8.22 -3.99 -10.04
C HIS A 24 8.60 -5.49 -10.07
N MET A 25 8.09 -6.27 -11.05
CA MET A 25 8.29 -7.72 -11.16
C MET A 25 9.50 -8.10 -12.06
N THR A 26 10.46 -7.20 -12.23
CA THR A 26 11.57 -7.35 -13.20
C THR A 26 12.69 -8.27 -12.71
N SER A 27 12.85 -8.43 -11.39
CA SER A 27 13.87 -9.29 -10.81
C SER A 27 13.52 -10.79 -10.98
N CYS A 28 14.55 -11.63 -11.04
CA CYS A 28 14.40 -13.09 -10.97
C CYS A 28 14.34 -13.60 -9.52
N ASP A 29 14.77 -12.82 -8.53
CA ASP A 29 14.71 -13.18 -7.11
C ASP A 29 13.37 -12.69 -6.49
N PRO A 30 12.48 -13.61 -6.08
CA PRO A 30 11.21 -13.26 -5.42
C PRO A 30 11.37 -12.38 -4.19
N MET A 31 12.48 -12.50 -3.44
CA MET A 31 12.71 -11.69 -2.25
C MET A 31 12.94 -10.22 -2.58
N VAL A 32 13.62 -9.94 -3.68
CA VAL A 32 13.85 -8.56 -4.15
C VAL A 32 12.51 -7.95 -4.58
N ILE A 33 11.72 -8.71 -5.34
CA ILE A 33 10.36 -8.31 -5.74
C ILE A 33 9.50 -7.99 -4.50
N TRP A 34 9.52 -8.87 -3.49
CA TRP A 34 8.76 -8.68 -2.25
C TRP A 34 9.18 -7.41 -1.50
N GLN A 35 10.48 -7.14 -1.40
CA GLN A 35 10.99 -5.94 -0.74
C GLN A 35 10.58 -4.66 -1.47
N ASP A 36 10.59 -4.68 -2.81
CA ASP A 36 10.16 -3.55 -3.63
C ASP A 36 8.65 -3.30 -3.47
N LEU A 37 7.83 -4.36 -3.51
CA LEU A 37 6.40 -4.25 -3.22
C LEU A 37 6.16 -3.69 -1.81
N GLN A 38 6.85 -4.23 -0.80
CA GLN A 38 6.73 -3.77 0.58
C GLN A 38 7.08 -2.27 0.69
N ARG A 39 8.13 -1.81 0.01
CA ARG A 39 8.55 -0.41 0.00
C ARG A 39 7.49 0.50 -0.63
N VAL A 40 6.97 0.13 -1.81
CA VAL A 40 5.95 0.91 -2.52
C VAL A 40 4.65 0.98 -1.71
N HIS A 41 4.16 -0.15 -1.22
CA HIS A 41 2.93 -0.19 -0.42
C HIS A 41 3.07 0.51 0.93
N ARG A 42 4.21 0.38 1.61
CA ARG A 42 4.44 1.07 2.88
C ARG A 42 4.47 2.58 2.69
N ALA A 43 5.07 3.08 1.61
CA ALA A 43 5.06 4.51 1.29
C ALA A 43 3.63 5.02 1.02
N ALA A 44 2.85 4.29 0.23
CA ALA A 44 1.45 4.64 -0.05
C ALA A 44 0.58 4.61 1.21
N GLY A 45 0.65 3.53 2.00
CA GLY A 45 -0.07 3.41 3.26
C GLY A 45 0.32 4.49 4.26
N PHE A 46 1.61 4.81 4.36
CA PHE A 46 2.11 5.88 5.23
C PHE A 46 1.61 7.26 4.80
N ALA A 47 1.64 7.58 3.50
CA ALA A 47 1.13 8.83 2.98
C ALA A 47 -0.37 8.98 3.24
N THR A 48 -1.15 7.92 3.01
CA THR A 48 -2.59 7.89 3.32
C THR A 48 -2.85 8.07 4.82
N SER A 49 -2.14 7.34 5.68
CA SER A 49 -2.26 7.52 7.13
C SER A 49 -1.91 8.94 7.57
N LEU A 50 -0.87 9.55 6.99
CA LEU A 50 -0.49 10.92 7.29
C LEU A 50 -1.54 11.93 6.81
N ALA A 51 -2.10 11.72 5.63
CA ALA A 51 -3.17 12.55 5.08
C ALA A 51 -4.43 12.50 5.95
N LEU A 52 -4.88 11.31 6.32
CA LEU A 52 -6.03 11.12 7.22
C LEU A 52 -5.78 11.73 8.60
N ARG A 53 -4.58 11.55 9.16
CA ARG A 53 -4.21 12.15 10.44
C ARG A 53 -4.20 13.67 10.37
N ARG A 54 -3.70 14.24 9.27
CA ARG A 54 -3.75 15.69 9.03
C ARG A 54 -5.19 16.18 8.95
N GLN A 55 -6.02 15.53 8.14
CA GLN A 55 -7.45 15.86 8.02
C GLN A 55 -8.13 15.88 9.39
N PHE A 56 -7.95 14.83 10.19
CA PHE A 56 -8.50 14.75 11.54
C PHE A 56 -8.01 15.87 12.46
N LEU A 57 -6.70 16.12 12.51
CA LEU A 57 -6.12 17.17 13.37
C LEU A 57 -6.51 18.59 12.94
N THR A 58 -6.83 18.78 11.65
CA THR A 58 -7.27 20.07 11.11
C THR A 58 -8.79 20.21 11.02
N ALA A 59 -9.53 19.15 11.31
CA ALA A 59 -10.99 19.17 11.28
C ALA A 59 -11.49 20.15 12.35
N LYS A 60 -12.39 21.04 11.95
CA LYS A 60 -13.05 21.99 12.84
C LYS A 60 -14.54 21.90 12.62
N LYS A 61 -15.27 21.84 13.72
CA LYS A 61 -16.72 21.96 13.72
C LYS A 61 -17.12 23.35 13.25
N LEU A 62 -18.08 23.42 12.33
CA LEU A 62 -18.67 24.70 11.95
C LEU A 62 -19.69 25.15 13.02
N ASP A 63 -19.85 26.45 13.18
CA ASP A 63 -20.83 27.01 14.12
C ASP A 63 -22.27 26.61 13.76
N SER A 64 -22.52 26.35 12.48
CA SER A 64 -23.80 25.90 11.93
C SER A 64 -24.06 24.39 12.03
N GLU A 65 -23.05 23.58 12.32
CA GLU A 65 -23.19 22.12 12.46
C GLU A 65 -23.61 21.75 13.87
N THR A 66 -24.44 20.70 14.01
CA THR A 66 -24.68 20.08 15.31
C THR A 66 -23.48 19.21 15.71
N MET A 67 -23.37 18.83 16.98
CA MET A 67 -22.30 17.93 17.41
C MET A 67 -22.48 16.52 16.85
N GLU A 68 -23.72 16.09 16.64
CA GLU A 68 -24.07 14.79 16.06
C GLU A 68 -23.65 14.72 14.59
N ASP A 69 -23.98 15.76 13.81
CA ASP A 69 -23.60 15.84 12.39
C ASP A 69 -22.08 15.98 12.18
N TRP A 70 -21.36 16.57 13.14
CA TRP A 70 -19.92 16.76 13.03
C TRP A 70 -19.11 15.51 13.39
N ILE A 71 -19.65 14.64 14.26
CA ILE A 71 -19.00 13.39 14.66
C ILE A 71 -19.39 12.23 13.73
N GLY A 72 -20.64 12.22 13.25
CA GLY A 72 -21.22 11.17 12.40
C GLY A 72 -20.71 11.18 10.97
#